data_AF-A0A0Q4DKW8-F1
#
_entry.id   AF-A0A0Q4DKW8-F1
#
_cell.length_a   1.000
_cell.length_b   1.000
_cell.length_c   1.000
_cell.angle_alpha   90.00
_cell.angle_beta   90.00
_cell.angle_gamma   90.00
#
_symmetry.space_group_name_H-M   'P 1'
#
loop_
_entity.id
_entity.type
_entity.pdbx_description
1 polymer ?
#
loop_
_entity_poly.entity_id
_entity_poly.type
_entity_poly.pdbx_seq_one_letter_code
_entity_poly.pdbx_strand_id
1 'polypeptide(L)'
;MTSFRASLAVRGAASSVTVLVAGLLLTSCVASLEATVSADEARDSLVSTVEDSAAQLDVAGWSRSHAPEVGDCGPGSGDKANYSYTYGAPAPDSDREADARRVADYWRSLGMEVRLVEGPAYVVYGSGGPVEGLTFSTGPGRYFIAGESLCVPGDAAELRKQDNA
;
A
#
# COMPACT_ATOMS: atom_id res chain seq x y z
N MET A 1 -47.55 -30.52 -49.09
CA MET A 1 -46.85 -31.74 -48.67
C MET A 1 -47.19 -32.01 -47.21
N THR A 2 -48.15 -32.90 -47.02
CA THR A 2 -48.60 -33.50 -45.75
C THR A 2 -47.81 -34.78 -45.47
N SER A 3 -47.36 -35.00 -44.24
CA SER A 3 -47.31 -36.31 -43.55
C SER A 3 -46.87 -36.07 -42.09
N PHE A 4 -47.71 -36.16 -41.04
CA PHE A 4 -48.23 -37.35 -40.34
C PHE A 4 -47.10 -38.35 -39.95
N ARG A 5 -46.86 -38.69 -38.66
CA ARG A 5 -47.77 -39.38 -37.72
C ARG A 5 -47.40 -39.20 -36.23
N ALA A 6 -48.44 -39.30 -35.40
CA ALA A 6 -48.46 -39.43 -33.94
C ALA A 6 -48.11 -40.87 -33.44
N SER A 7 -47.81 -41.01 -32.14
CA SER A 7 -48.49 -41.95 -31.21
C SER A 7 -47.88 -41.93 -29.79
N LEU A 8 -48.75 -41.82 -28.78
CA LEU A 8 -48.49 -42.00 -27.34
C LEU A 8 -48.48 -43.49 -26.93
N ALA A 9 -47.74 -43.84 -25.86
CA ALA A 9 -48.14 -44.79 -24.79
C ALA A 9 -47.05 -44.77 -23.68
N VAL A 10 -47.29 -44.23 -22.48
CA VAL A 10 -47.96 -44.81 -21.29
C VAL A 10 -47.06 -45.72 -20.43
N ARG A 11 -46.72 -45.17 -19.24
CA ARG A 11 -46.57 -45.76 -17.90
C ARG A 11 -45.57 -46.92 -17.66
N GLY A 12 -44.52 -46.59 -16.90
CA GLY A 12 -43.86 -47.50 -15.97
C GLY A 12 -43.56 -46.75 -14.67
N ALA A 13 -44.13 -47.21 -13.57
CA ALA A 13 -44.00 -46.63 -12.23
C ALA A 13 -42.79 -47.21 -11.47
N ALA A 14 -42.39 -46.44 -10.45
CA ALA A 14 -41.83 -46.87 -9.16
C ALA A 14 -40.32 -46.70 -8.90
N SER A 15 -40.09 -46.18 -7.68
CA SER A 15 -38.91 -46.32 -6.81
C SER A 15 -37.83 -45.23 -6.84
N SER A 16 -38.22 -44.09 -6.25
CA SER A 16 -37.61 -43.53 -5.03
C SER A 16 -36.14 -43.84 -4.72
N VAL A 17 -35.29 -42.79 -4.78
CA VAL A 17 -34.29 -42.52 -3.73
C VAL A 17 -34.36 -41.03 -3.42
N THR A 18 -34.99 -40.72 -2.29
CA THR A 18 -35.03 -39.41 -1.68
C THR A 18 -33.64 -39.09 -1.13
N VAL A 19 -32.85 -38.28 -1.81
CA VAL A 19 -31.65 -37.68 -1.21
C VAL A 19 -32.09 -36.37 -0.56
N LEU A 20 -32.42 -36.44 0.74
CA LEU A 20 -32.48 -35.29 1.62
C LEU A 20 -31.09 -34.67 1.71
N VAL A 21 -30.81 -33.68 0.87
CA VAL A 21 -29.66 -32.81 1.06
C VAL A 21 -30.02 -31.87 2.21
N ALA A 22 -29.54 -32.21 3.41
CA ALA A 22 -29.58 -31.32 4.55
C ALA A 22 -28.76 -30.07 4.21
N GLY A 23 -29.45 -28.96 3.92
CA GLY A 23 -28.85 -27.65 3.77
C GLY A 23 -28.24 -27.22 5.10
N LEU A 24 -26.95 -27.46 5.27
CA LEU A 24 -26.14 -26.79 6.29
C LEU A 24 -26.16 -25.30 5.97
N LEU A 25 -26.95 -24.55 6.75
CA LEU A 25 -26.85 -23.10 6.83
C LEU A 25 -25.47 -22.77 7.41
N LEU A 26 -24.47 -22.65 6.55
CA LEU A 26 -23.23 -21.99 6.90
C LEU A 26 -23.56 -20.49 6.98
N THR A 27 -24.00 -20.07 8.17
CA THR A 27 -23.94 -18.67 8.59
C THR A 27 -22.46 -18.32 8.65
N SER A 28 -21.85 -18.03 7.50
CA SER A 28 -20.54 -17.39 7.46
C SER A 28 -20.75 -16.04 8.13
N CYS A 29 -20.26 -15.94 9.36
CA CYS A 29 -20.06 -14.66 10.01
C CYS A 29 -19.09 -13.89 9.10
N VAL A 30 -19.62 -13.11 8.17
CA VAL A 30 -18.89 -12.00 7.57
C VAL A 30 -18.88 -10.94 8.67
N ALA A 31 -18.12 -11.21 9.73
CA ALA A 31 -17.49 -10.13 10.45
C ALA A 31 -16.66 -9.45 9.36
N SER A 32 -17.04 -8.24 9.00
CA SER A 32 -16.21 -7.34 8.24
C SER A 32 -14.90 -7.18 9.02
N LEU A 33 -13.97 -8.09 8.80
CA LEU A 33 -12.55 -7.82 8.93
C LEU A 33 -12.28 -6.76 7.88
N GLU A 34 -12.54 -5.50 8.23
CA GLU A 34 -11.70 -4.45 7.70
C GLU A 34 -10.29 -4.89 8.08
N ALA A 35 -9.54 -5.37 7.09
CA ALA A 35 -8.15 -5.73 7.28
C ALA A 35 -7.44 -4.45 7.66
N THR A 36 -7.29 -4.21 8.96
CA THR A 36 -6.51 -3.10 9.47
C THR A 36 -5.07 -3.41 9.13
N VAL A 37 -4.46 -2.59 8.28
CA VAL A 37 -3.02 -2.63 7.97
C VAL A 37 -2.25 -2.67 9.29
N SER A 38 -1.38 -3.66 9.45
CA SER A 38 -0.51 -3.78 10.63
C SER A 38 0.63 -2.76 10.60
N ALA A 39 1.27 -2.54 11.75
CA ALA A 39 2.45 -1.67 11.85
C ALA A 39 3.60 -2.14 10.95
N ASP A 40 3.81 -3.45 10.84
CA ASP A 40 4.80 -4.04 9.94
C ASP A 40 4.48 -3.78 8.47
N GLU A 41 3.23 -4.01 8.05
CA GLU A 41 2.80 -3.72 6.68
C GLU A 41 2.89 -2.23 6.35
N ALA A 42 2.57 -1.35 7.31
CA ALA A 42 2.70 0.09 7.14
C ALA A 42 4.18 0.51 6.99
N ARG A 43 5.09 -0.06 7.80
CA ARG A 43 6.54 0.14 7.68
C ARG A 43 7.06 -0.32 6.32
N ASP A 44 6.70 -1.53 5.91
CA ASP A 44 7.19 -2.14 4.68
C ASP A 44 6.64 -1.40 3.45
N SER A 45 5.38 -0.93 3.50
CA SER A 45 4.79 -0.03 2.51
C SER A 45 5.55 1.29 2.40
N LEU A 46 5.94 1.89 3.53
CA LEU A 46 6.76 3.11 3.53
C LEU A 46 8.13 2.88 2.90
N VAL A 47 8.84 1.83 3.34
CA VAL A 47 10.20 1.53 2.86
C VAL A 47 10.18 1.27 1.36
N SER A 48 9.29 0.38 0.90
CA SER A 48 9.16 0.08 -0.53
C SER A 48 8.76 1.30 -1.35
N THR A 49 7.78 2.10 -0.91
CA THR A 49 7.39 3.30 -1.64
C THR A 49 8.55 4.30 -1.77
N VAL A 50 9.33 4.51 -0.70
CA VAL A 50 10.50 5.41 -0.72
C VAL A 50 11.59 4.88 -1.65
N GLU A 51 11.92 3.59 -1.58
CA GLU A 51 12.98 2.99 -2.39
C GLU A 51 12.57 2.84 -3.86
N ASP A 52 11.32 2.50 -4.16
CA ASP A 52 10.78 2.45 -5.52
C ASP A 52 10.68 3.84 -6.15
N SER A 53 10.46 4.88 -5.33
CA SER A 53 10.53 6.28 -5.78
C SER A 53 11.95 6.67 -6.18
N ALA A 54 12.95 6.26 -5.40
CA ALA A 54 14.35 6.43 -5.75
C ALA A 54 14.72 5.66 -7.02
N ALA A 55 14.20 4.45 -7.19
CA ALA A 55 14.42 3.61 -8.37
C ALA A 55 13.82 4.19 -9.67
N GLN A 56 12.92 5.17 -9.58
CA GLN A 56 12.49 5.93 -10.76
C GLN A 56 13.63 6.76 -11.37
N LEU A 57 14.63 7.11 -10.55
CA LEU A 57 15.74 7.97 -10.90
C LEU A 57 16.98 7.12 -11.19
N ASP A 58 17.63 7.35 -12.34
CA ASP A 58 18.91 6.72 -12.68
C ASP A 58 20.08 7.40 -11.94
N VAL A 59 20.02 7.38 -10.60
CA VAL A 59 20.97 8.04 -9.69
C VAL A 59 21.64 6.98 -8.82
N ALA A 60 22.96 6.94 -8.83
CA ALA A 60 23.72 6.03 -7.99
C ALA A 60 23.93 6.56 -6.56
N GLY A 61 24.21 5.65 -5.62
CA GLY A 61 24.63 6.00 -4.26
C GLY A 61 23.50 6.24 -3.26
N TRP A 62 22.28 5.80 -3.58
CA TRP A 62 21.19 5.79 -2.61
C TRP A 62 21.51 4.91 -1.40
N SER A 63 21.20 5.43 -0.22
CA SER A 63 21.42 4.74 1.05
C SER A 63 20.50 5.28 2.14
N ARG A 64 20.19 4.41 3.10
CA ARG A 64 19.52 4.80 4.35
C ARG A 64 20.56 5.25 5.37
N SER A 65 20.24 6.29 6.13
CA SER A 65 21.09 6.75 7.25
C SER A 65 20.79 6.00 8.56
N HIS A 66 19.58 5.49 8.70
CA HIS A 66 19.09 4.73 9.85
C HIS A 66 18.01 3.74 9.39
N ALA A 67 17.66 2.79 10.26
CA ALA A 67 16.47 1.97 10.06
C ALA A 67 15.20 2.83 10.18
N PRO A 68 14.04 2.40 9.64
CA PRO A 68 12.77 3.08 9.88
C PRO A 68 12.51 3.26 11.38
N GLU A 69 12.07 4.45 11.78
CA GLU A 69 11.89 4.81 13.18
C GLU A 69 10.40 4.87 13.53
N VAL A 70 9.98 4.10 14.52
CA VAL A 70 8.58 4.05 14.98
C VAL A 70 8.22 5.23 15.90
N GLY A 71 7.06 5.83 15.75
CA GLY A 71 6.56 6.92 16.60
C GLY A 71 5.08 6.78 16.93
N ASP A 72 4.61 7.51 17.94
CA ASP A 72 3.19 7.66 18.22
C ASP A 72 2.58 8.67 17.22
N CYS A 73 1.42 8.34 16.65
CA CYS A 73 0.69 9.20 15.70
C CYS A 73 -0.77 9.46 16.11
N GLY A 74 -1.20 8.90 17.25
CA GLY A 74 -2.55 9.07 17.81
C GLY A 74 -2.62 10.10 18.96
N PRO A 75 -3.84 10.41 19.45
CA PRO A 75 -4.03 11.32 20.58
C PRO A 75 -3.56 10.74 21.92
N GLY A 76 -3.42 9.41 22.02
CA GLY A 76 -2.92 8.69 23.19
C GLY A 76 -1.67 7.86 22.83
N SER A 77 -0.71 7.84 23.75
CA SER A 77 0.46 6.96 23.64
C SER A 77 0.03 5.50 23.70
N GLY A 78 0.56 4.68 22.80
CA GLY A 78 0.27 3.24 22.78
C GLY A 78 -0.96 2.84 21.96
N ASP A 79 -1.73 3.81 21.45
CA ASP A 79 -2.96 3.55 20.68
C ASP A 79 -2.68 3.30 19.19
N LYS A 80 -1.84 4.17 18.61
CA LYS A 80 -1.48 4.14 17.20
C LYS A 80 -0.02 4.51 17.00
N ALA A 81 0.59 3.81 16.05
CA ALA A 81 1.96 4.03 15.65
C ALA A 81 2.09 4.26 14.15
N ASN A 82 3.13 4.97 13.77
CA ASN A 82 3.62 5.06 12.40
C ASN A 82 5.15 4.88 12.39
N TYR A 83 5.70 4.78 11.19
CA TYR A 83 7.14 4.76 10.96
C TYR A 83 7.54 5.96 10.14
N SER A 84 8.73 6.49 10.39
CA SER A 84 9.40 7.44 9.52
C SER A 84 10.62 6.80 8.85
N TYR A 85 10.92 7.20 7.62
CA TYR A 85 12.07 6.67 6.89
C TYR A 85 12.67 7.74 5.98
N THR A 86 14.00 7.78 5.93
CA THR A 86 14.75 8.69 5.05
C THR A 86 15.78 7.92 4.24
N TYR A 87 15.77 8.14 2.93
CA TYR A 87 16.64 7.53 1.95
C TYR A 87 17.25 8.62 1.08
N GLY A 88 18.56 8.58 0.81
CA GLY A 88 19.17 9.66 0.01
C GLY A 88 20.42 9.26 -0.73
N ALA A 89 20.75 10.06 -1.73
CA ALA A 89 21.91 9.90 -2.60
C ALA A 89 22.73 11.20 -2.67
N PRO A 90 24.03 11.12 -2.98
CA PRO A 90 24.81 12.31 -3.36
C PRO A 90 24.09 13.11 -4.45
N ALA A 91 24.31 14.42 -4.52
CA ALA A 91 23.74 15.21 -5.62
C ALA A 91 24.27 14.69 -6.97
N PRO A 92 23.40 14.20 -7.86
CA PRO A 92 23.81 13.78 -9.19
C PRO A 92 24.09 14.99 -10.09
N ASP A 93 24.80 14.74 -11.18
CA ASP A 93 24.85 15.64 -12.33
C ASP A 93 23.68 15.31 -13.27
N SER A 94 22.47 15.69 -12.85
CA SER A 94 21.22 15.44 -13.59
C SER A 94 20.33 16.68 -13.64
N ASP A 95 19.31 16.61 -14.52
CA ASP A 95 18.26 17.61 -14.59
C ASP A 95 17.30 17.45 -13.39
N ARG A 96 17.53 18.28 -12.36
CA ARG A 96 16.75 18.30 -11.13
C ARG A 96 15.26 18.56 -11.35
N GLU A 97 14.89 19.32 -12.38
CA GLU A 97 13.49 19.57 -12.72
C GLU A 97 12.85 18.31 -13.28
N ALA A 98 13.53 17.65 -14.22
CA ALA A 98 13.06 16.42 -14.83
C ALA A 98 12.93 15.29 -13.79
N ASP A 99 13.89 15.17 -12.89
CA ASP A 99 13.85 14.19 -11.80
C ASP A 99 12.68 14.43 -10.85
N ALA A 100 12.46 15.68 -10.43
CA ALA A 100 11.33 16.04 -9.57
C ALA A 100 9.98 15.78 -10.25
N ARG A 101 9.85 16.05 -11.56
CA ARG A 101 8.65 15.70 -12.32
C ARG A 101 8.44 14.20 -12.39
N ARG A 102 9.50 13.41 -12.58
CA ARG A 102 9.43 11.95 -12.64
C ARG A 102 8.93 11.34 -11.33
N VAL A 103 9.44 11.80 -10.19
CA VAL A 103 8.94 11.39 -8.87
C VAL A 103 7.50 11.83 -8.67
N ALA A 104 7.17 13.08 -9.05
CA ALA A 104 5.80 13.59 -8.93
C ALA A 104 4.79 12.76 -9.75
N ASP A 105 5.15 12.35 -10.96
CA ASP A 105 4.30 11.53 -11.82
C ASP A 105 4.16 10.09 -11.29
N TYR A 106 5.24 9.52 -10.76
CA TYR A 106 5.18 8.24 -10.07
C TYR A 106 4.22 8.27 -8.88
N TRP A 107 4.33 9.27 -8.01
CA TRP A 107 3.42 9.41 -6.86
C TRP A 107 1.96 9.62 -7.26
N ARG A 108 1.70 10.40 -8.32
CA ARG A 108 0.34 10.48 -8.88
C ARG A 108 -0.16 9.12 -9.37
N SER A 109 0.70 8.31 -9.98
CA SER A 109 0.33 6.96 -10.43
C SER A 109 -0.03 6.01 -9.28
N LEU A 110 0.48 6.27 -8.07
CA LEU A 110 0.12 5.58 -6.84
C LEU A 110 -1.18 6.11 -6.19
N GLY A 111 -1.85 7.08 -6.82
CA GLY A 111 -3.07 7.70 -6.31
C GLY A 111 -2.84 8.77 -5.24
N MET A 112 -1.61 9.28 -5.12
CA MET A 112 -1.28 10.35 -4.16
C MET A 112 -1.69 11.72 -4.69
N GLU A 113 -2.05 12.63 -3.78
CA GLU A 113 -2.08 14.06 -4.07
C GLU A 113 -0.65 14.61 -4.09
N VAL A 114 -0.29 15.37 -5.14
CA VAL A 114 1.11 15.78 -5.36
C VAL A 114 1.24 17.27 -5.64
N ARG A 115 2.16 17.92 -4.91
CA ARG A 115 2.56 19.32 -5.08
C ARG A 115 4.06 19.41 -5.37
N LEU A 116 4.40 19.98 -6.52
CA LEU A 116 5.78 20.32 -6.90
C LEU A 116 6.06 21.80 -6.56
N VAL A 117 7.15 22.06 -5.85
CA VAL A 117 7.68 23.39 -5.56
C VAL A 117 8.96 23.59 -6.36
N GLU A 118 9.06 24.74 -7.02
CA GLU A 118 10.21 25.11 -7.85
C GLU A 118 11.14 26.07 -7.10
N GLY A 119 12.45 25.81 -7.17
CA GLY A 119 13.54 26.73 -6.82
C GLY A 119 13.89 26.87 -5.32
N PRO A 120 15.18 27.12 -4.99
CA PRO A 120 16.40 26.81 -5.77
C PRO A 120 16.68 25.29 -5.85
N ALA A 121 16.03 24.49 -5.01
CA ALA A 121 15.88 23.05 -5.15
C ALA A 121 14.43 22.74 -5.52
N TYR A 122 14.19 21.68 -6.28
CA TYR A 122 12.84 21.19 -6.51
C TYR A 122 12.43 20.31 -5.33
N VAL A 123 11.22 20.53 -4.83
CA VAL A 123 10.65 19.74 -3.74
C VAL A 123 9.30 19.20 -4.17
N VAL A 124 9.14 17.89 -4.12
CA VAL A 124 7.87 17.21 -4.35
C VAL A 124 7.31 16.81 -3.01
N TYR A 125 6.06 17.17 -2.75
CA TYR A 125 5.29 16.68 -1.61
C TYR A 125 4.19 15.76 -2.13
N GLY A 126 4.07 14.59 -1.52
CA GLY A 126 2.99 13.62 -1.76
C GLY A 126 2.22 13.36 -0.48
N SER A 127 0.90 13.21 -0.57
CA SER A 127 0.05 12.80 0.56
C SER A 127 -1.03 11.80 0.14
N GLY A 128 -1.39 10.91 1.06
CA GLY A 128 -2.32 9.81 0.80
C GLY A 128 -1.70 8.68 -0.04
N GLY A 129 -2.54 7.71 -0.44
CA GLY A 129 -2.08 6.51 -1.13
C GLY A 129 -1.51 5.44 -0.17
N PRO A 130 -0.36 4.82 -0.46
CA PRO A 130 0.18 3.70 0.33
C PRO A 130 0.83 4.14 1.66
N VAL A 131 0.97 5.45 1.88
CA VAL A 131 1.66 6.08 3.01
C VAL A 131 0.89 7.33 3.44
N GLU A 132 1.23 7.93 4.60
CA GLU A 132 0.60 9.18 5.04
C GLU A 132 1.11 10.35 4.19
N GLY A 133 2.43 10.44 4.01
CA GLY A 133 3.04 11.45 3.18
C GLY A 133 4.51 11.22 2.87
N LEU A 134 4.97 11.85 1.78
CA LEU A 134 6.34 11.79 1.28
C LEU A 134 6.85 13.18 0.91
N THR A 135 8.16 13.36 0.97
CA THR A 135 8.89 14.51 0.44
C THR A 135 10.11 14.03 -0.34
N PHE A 136 10.27 14.50 -1.57
CA PHE A 136 11.48 14.36 -2.36
C PHE A 136 12.09 15.73 -2.55
N SER A 137 13.35 15.91 -2.21
CA SER A 137 14.08 17.16 -2.42
C SER A 137 15.36 16.91 -3.21
N THR A 138 15.63 17.80 -4.15
CA THR A 138 16.85 17.78 -4.97
C THR A 138 18.02 18.56 -4.33
N GLY A 139 17.90 19.07 -3.10
CA GLY A 139 19.02 19.79 -2.48
C GLY A 139 18.71 20.62 -1.22
N PRO A 140 19.74 21.34 -0.72
CA PRO A 140 21.10 21.45 -1.28
C PRO A 140 21.99 20.22 -1.04
N GLY A 141 22.91 19.95 -1.97
CA GLY A 141 24.05 19.02 -1.79
C GLY A 141 23.75 17.51 -1.87
N ARG A 142 22.48 17.12 -1.82
CA ARG A 142 22.05 15.71 -1.93
C ARG A 142 20.61 15.60 -2.42
N TYR A 143 20.27 14.45 -2.96
CA TYR A 143 18.88 14.02 -3.07
C TYR A 143 18.46 13.33 -1.78
N PHE A 144 17.21 13.53 -1.38
CA PHE A 144 16.60 12.71 -0.34
C PHE A 144 15.11 12.54 -0.57
N ILE A 145 14.63 11.37 -0.20
CA ILE A 145 13.22 11.02 -0.08
C ILE A 145 12.99 10.68 1.39
N ALA A 146 12.01 11.34 2.02
CA ALA A 146 11.61 11.09 3.38
C ALA A 146 10.09 10.95 3.46
N GLY A 147 9.59 10.21 4.43
CA GLY A 147 8.16 10.10 4.61
C GLY A 147 7.74 9.38 5.87
N GLU A 148 6.43 9.27 6.01
CA GLU A 148 5.75 8.65 7.15
C GLU A 148 4.76 7.60 6.65
N SER A 149 4.73 6.44 7.32
CA SER A 149 3.76 5.39 7.03
C SER A 149 2.36 5.84 7.48
N LEU A 150 1.35 5.07 7.06
CA LEU A 150 0.00 5.21 7.61
C LEU A 150 0.01 5.09 9.14
N CYS A 151 -0.85 5.88 9.79
CA CYS A 151 -1.06 5.83 11.23
C CYS A 151 -2.03 4.68 11.59
N VAL A 152 -1.47 3.57 12.06
CA VAL A 152 -2.18 2.30 12.27
C VAL A 152 -2.20 1.89 13.75
N PRO A 153 -3.11 1.00 14.17
CA PRO A 153 -3.12 0.50 15.55
C PRO A 153 -1.76 -0.11 15.95
N GLY A 154 -1.24 0.28 17.11
CA GLY A 154 0.03 -0.23 17.61
C GLY A 154 0.63 0.61 18.74
N ASP A 155 1.38 -0.04 19.62
CA ASP A 155 2.15 0.61 20.69
C ASP A 155 3.59 0.84 20.22
N ALA A 156 3.97 2.12 20.06
CA ALA A 156 5.29 2.50 19.56
C ALA A 156 6.45 2.06 20.46
N ALA A 157 6.24 1.92 21.77
CA ALA A 157 7.26 1.45 22.70
C ALA A 157 7.48 -0.06 22.58
N GLU A 158 6.41 -0.84 22.41
CA GLU A 158 6.51 -2.28 22.17
C GLU A 158 7.08 -2.60 20.79
N LEU A 159 6.64 -1.90 19.74
CA LEU A 159 7.20 -2.03 18.39
C LEU A 159 8.70 -1.71 18.38
N ARG A 160 9.11 -0.63 19.07
CA ARG A 160 10.53 -0.28 19.18
C ARG A 160 11.35 -1.36 19.89
N LYS A 161 10.79 -2.06 20.87
CA LYS A 161 11.50 -3.20 21.50
C LYS A 161 11.64 -4.35 20.52
N GLN A 162 10.61 -4.64 19.73
CA GLN A 162 10.63 -5.69 18.71
C GLN A 162 11.66 -5.39 17.61
N ASP A 163 11.72 -4.15 17.14
CA ASP A 163 12.65 -3.72 16.08
C ASP A 163 14.13 -3.73 16.52
N ASN A 164 14.40 -3.69 17.83
CA ASN A 164 15.75 -3.66 18.42
C ASN A 164 16.15 -4.98 19.11
N ALA A 165 15.32 -6.01 19.06
CA ALA A 165 15.58 -7.32 19.66
C ALA A 165 16.49 -8.19 18.76
#